data_AF-A0A0C2DYD6-F1
#
_entry.id   AF-A0A0C2DYD6-F1
#
_cell.length_a   1.000
_cell.length_b   1.000
_cell.length_c   1.000
_cell.angle_alpha   90.00
_cell.angle_beta   90.00
_cell.angle_gamma   90.00
#
_symmetry.space_group_name_H-M   'P 1'
#
loop_
_entity.id
_entity.type
_entity.pdbx_description
1 polymer ?
#
loop_
_entity_poly.entity_id
_entity_poly.type
_entity_poly.pdbx_seq_one_letter_code
_entity_poly.pdbx_strand_id
1 'polypeptide(L)'
;MTDTVRDAFLNAHNNYRSLLAKGQAQNGNFGFAPQAMNMQKMLKPKINIDRTLLLQASDRWWRELSKYGINRRMFFSSAVRYRTTNIVTHFAKWQHRGQLLLYAGYYLHRLPCRHNL
;
A
#
# COMPACT_ATOMS: atom_id res chain seq x y z
N MET A 1 -21.93 -7.08 6.55
CA MET A 1 -21.52 -5.94 5.70
C MET A 1 -22.55 -5.71 4.60
N THR A 2 -23.10 -4.49 4.52
CA THR A 2 -23.88 -4.06 3.35
C THR A 2 -22.94 -3.73 2.18
N ASP A 3 -23.46 -3.73 0.95
CA ASP A 3 -22.64 -3.41 -0.22
C ASP A 3 -22.06 -2.00 -0.21
N THR A 4 -22.80 -1.05 0.37
CA THR A 4 -22.37 0.34 0.57
C THR A 4 -21.08 0.45 1.40
N VAL A 5 -20.90 -0.43 2.38
CA VAL A 5 -19.68 -0.46 3.21
C VAL A 5 -18.47 -0.92 2.42
N ARG A 6 -18.65 -2.00 1.66
CA ARG A 6 -17.59 -2.55 0.82
C ARG A 6 -17.17 -1.55 -0.24
N ASP A 7 -18.13 -0.80 -0.79
CA ASP A 7 -17.86 0.22 -1.81
C ASP A 7 -17.14 1.44 -1.22
N ALA A 8 -17.54 1.92 -0.03
CA ALA A 8 -16.84 3.00 0.65
C ALA A 8 -15.37 2.64 0.93
N PHE A 9 -15.13 1.43 1.43
CA PHE A 9 -13.77 0.91 1.63
C PHE A 9 -12.99 0.81 0.32
N LEU A 10 -13.60 0.25 -0.73
CA LEU A 10 -13.00 0.09 -2.05
C LEU A 10 -12.60 1.43 -2.67
N ASN A 11 -13.49 2.43 -2.57
CA ASN A 11 -13.27 3.77 -3.10
C ASN A 11 -12.15 4.48 -2.34
N ALA A 12 -12.15 4.41 -1.00
CA ALA A 12 -11.06 4.97 -0.19
C ALA A 12 -9.70 4.38 -0.59
N HIS A 13 -9.60 3.05 -0.76
CA HIS A 13 -8.36 2.41 -1.19
C HIS A 13 -7.93 2.85 -2.58
N ASN A 14 -8.84 2.78 -3.55
CA ASN A 14 -8.50 3.11 -4.92
C ASN A 14 -8.13 4.59 -5.09
N ASN A 15 -8.69 5.49 -4.27
CA ASN A 15 -8.28 6.89 -4.23
C ASN A 15 -6.82 7.03 -3.78
N TYR A 16 -6.43 6.41 -2.67
CA TYR A 16 -5.03 6.49 -2.22
C TYR A 16 -4.04 5.80 -3.17
N ARG A 17 -4.42 4.64 -3.73
CA ARG A 17 -3.63 3.95 -4.76
C ARG A 17 -3.43 4.83 -5.99
N SER A 18 -4.46 5.57 -6.40
CA SER A 18 -4.37 6.55 -7.49
C SER A 18 -3.41 7.69 -7.17
N LEU A 19 -3.43 8.22 -5.94
CA LEU A 19 -2.47 9.26 -5.51
C LEU A 19 -1.03 8.76 -5.56
N LEU A 20 -0.76 7.54 -5.08
CA LEU A 20 0.57 6.92 -5.20
C LEU A 20 0.98 6.70 -6.66
N ALA A 21 0.05 6.21 -7.50
CA ALA A 21 0.29 5.99 -8.93
C ALA A 21 0.60 7.27 -9.70
N LYS A 22 0.21 8.43 -9.17
CA LYS A 22 0.50 9.76 -9.73
C LYS A 22 1.71 10.44 -9.08
N GLY A 23 2.29 9.85 -8.04
CA GLY A 23 3.37 10.48 -7.26
C GLY A 23 2.88 11.70 -6.44
N GLN A 24 1.60 11.71 -6.06
CA GLN A 24 0.96 12.81 -5.30
C GLN A 24 0.67 12.43 -3.85
N ALA A 25 1.01 11.21 -3.43
CA ALA A 25 0.85 10.78 -2.04
C ALA A 25 1.96 11.37 -1.17
N GLN A 26 1.60 11.89 0.01
CA GLN A 26 2.58 12.41 0.97
C GLN A 26 3.40 11.29 1.62
N ASN A 27 4.68 11.56 1.86
CA ASN A 27 5.66 10.65 2.42
C ASN A 27 6.39 11.29 3.62
N GLY A 28 5.62 11.67 4.65
CA GLY A 28 6.18 12.31 5.85
C GLY A 28 7.04 13.51 5.50
N ASN A 29 8.17 13.61 6.19
CA ASN A 29 9.14 14.68 5.99
C ASN A 29 9.97 14.52 4.70
N PHE A 30 9.69 13.53 3.85
CA PHE A 30 10.41 13.28 2.60
C PHE A 30 9.73 13.89 1.38
N GLY A 31 8.62 14.61 1.55
CA GLY A 31 7.84 15.23 0.48
C GLY A 31 6.80 14.26 -0.10
N PHE A 32 6.66 14.22 -1.42
CA PHE A 32 5.78 13.27 -2.08
C PHE A 32 6.49 11.94 -2.36
N ALA A 33 5.72 10.85 -2.35
CA ALA A 33 6.16 9.55 -2.82
C ALA A 33 6.40 9.60 -4.34
N PRO A 34 7.42 8.91 -4.86
CA PRO A 34 7.62 8.77 -6.30
C PRO A 34 6.43 8.06 -6.95
N GLN A 35 6.27 8.27 -8.25
CA GLN A 35 5.23 7.64 -9.04
C GLN A 35 5.34 6.11 -8.98
N ALA A 36 4.27 5.43 -8.56
CA ALA A 36 4.23 3.97 -8.56
C ALA A 36 3.91 3.42 -9.96
N MET A 37 4.76 2.52 -10.46
CA MET A 37 4.49 1.78 -11.69
C MET A 37 3.54 0.61 -11.42
N ASN A 38 2.66 0.31 -12.38
CA ASN A 38 1.76 -0.86 -12.37
C ASN A 38 0.83 -0.96 -11.15
N MET A 39 0.36 0.19 -10.64
CA MET A 39 -0.64 0.25 -9.58
C MET A 39 -1.99 -0.33 -10.06
N GLN A 40 -2.31 -1.55 -9.66
CA GLN A 40 -3.58 -2.18 -10.01
C GLN A 40 -4.75 -1.62 -9.19
N LYS A 41 -5.96 -1.58 -9.77
CA LYS A 41 -7.18 -1.24 -9.03
C LYS A 41 -7.57 -2.39 -8.12
N MET A 42 -7.89 -2.09 -6.86
CA MET A 42 -8.44 -3.08 -5.95
C MET A 42 -9.86 -3.46 -6.38
N LEU A 43 -10.22 -4.73 -6.23
CA LEU A 43 -11.57 -5.26 -6.46
C LEU A 43 -12.35 -5.36 -5.15
N LYS A 44 -13.69 -5.36 -5.27
CA LYS A 44 -14.60 -5.40 -4.11
C LYS A 44 -14.32 -6.65 -3.26
N PRO A 45 -13.97 -6.48 -1.96
CA PRO A 45 -13.66 -7.62 -1.10
C PRO A 45 -14.93 -8.43 -0.79
N LYS A 46 -14.86 -9.76 -0.92
CA LYS A 46 -15.98 -10.68 -0.63
C LYS A 46 -16.17 -10.97 0.87
N ILE A 47 -15.33 -10.40 1.72
CA ILE A 47 -15.29 -10.73 3.15
C ILE A 47 -16.43 -10.03 3.92
N ASN A 48 -16.82 -10.61 5.05
CA ASN A 48 -17.84 -10.10 5.97
C ASN A 48 -17.16 -9.71 7.29
N ILE A 49 -16.59 -8.50 7.34
CA ILE A 49 -15.95 -7.91 8.54
C ILE A 49 -16.78 -6.69 8.97
N ASP A 50 -16.63 -6.20 10.20
CA ASP A 50 -17.23 -4.94 10.64
C ASP A 50 -16.76 -3.74 9.78
N ARG A 51 -17.69 -2.88 9.37
CA ARG A 51 -17.46 -1.62 8.64
C ARG A 51 -16.44 -0.74 9.33
N THR A 52 -16.64 -0.54 10.64
CA THR A 52 -15.93 0.47 11.41
C THR A 52 -14.46 0.06 11.53
N LEU A 53 -14.22 -1.23 11.77
CA LEU A 53 -12.89 -1.80 11.83
C LEU A 53 -12.16 -1.69 10.48
N LEU A 54 -12.82 -1.98 9.36
CA LEU A 54 -12.18 -1.90 8.04
C LEU A 54 -11.78 -0.47 7.68
N LEU A 55 -12.68 0.49 7.86
CA LEU A 55 -12.43 1.89 7.52
C LEU A 55 -11.36 2.50 8.45
N GLN A 56 -11.47 2.28 9.76
CA GLN A 56 -10.49 2.79 10.72
C GLN A 56 -9.10 2.19 10.52
N ALA A 57 -9.02 0.88 10.25
CA ALA A 57 -7.75 0.22 9.99
C ALA A 57 -7.09 0.79 8.72
N SER A 58 -7.85 0.92 7.64
CA SER A 58 -7.33 1.43 6.38
C SER A 58 -6.93 2.89 6.46
N ASP A 59 -7.73 3.75 7.07
CA ASP A 59 -7.34 5.16 7.29
C ASP A 59 -6.08 5.27 8.13
N ARG A 60 -5.98 4.49 9.22
CA ARG A 60 -4.78 4.46 10.06
C ARG A 60 -3.57 4.07 9.23
N TRP A 61 -3.67 3.01 8.43
CA TRP A 61 -2.57 2.50 7.62
C TRP A 61 -2.16 3.49 6.52
N TRP A 62 -3.10 4.08 5.79
CA TRP A 62 -2.77 5.08 4.77
C TRP A 62 -2.11 6.33 5.36
N ARG A 63 -2.50 6.72 6.57
CA ARG A 63 -1.87 7.84 7.29
C ARG A 63 -0.45 7.54 7.75
N GLU A 64 -0.04 6.28 7.86
CA GLU A 64 1.32 5.95 8.30
C GLU A 64 2.39 6.51 7.35
N LEU A 65 2.19 6.38 6.03
CA LEU A 65 3.13 6.92 5.05
C LEU A 65 3.21 8.44 5.13
N SER A 66 2.05 9.11 5.14
CA SER A 66 1.97 10.57 5.24
C SER A 66 2.55 11.09 6.56
N LYS A 67 2.41 10.35 7.66
CA LYS A 67 2.85 10.79 8.99
C LYS A 67 4.33 10.51 9.27
N TYR A 68 4.78 9.30 8.97
CA TYR A 68 6.10 8.82 9.41
C TYR A 68 7.11 8.77 8.27
N GLY A 69 6.63 8.56 7.05
CA GLY A 69 7.45 8.49 5.85
C GLY A 69 8.46 7.34 5.83
N ILE A 70 8.95 7.10 4.63
CA ILE A 70 10.08 6.22 4.33
C ILE A 70 11.02 6.95 3.37
N ASN A 71 12.21 6.39 3.13
CA ASN A 71 13.18 7.00 2.22
C ASN A 71 12.54 7.33 0.86
N ARG A 72 13.11 8.33 0.15
CA ARG A 72 12.59 8.79 -1.15
C ARG A 72 12.50 7.70 -2.23
N ARG A 73 13.25 6.61 -2.07
CA ARG A 73 13.23 5.45 -2.98
C ARG A 73 12.12 4.44 -2.63
N MET A 74 11.30 4.72 -1.61
CA MET A 74 10.24 3.85 -1.11
C MET A 74 10.69 2.43 -0.72
N PHE A 75 11.97 2.28 -0.34
CA PHE A 75 12.53 0.97 0.03
C PHE A 75 12.26 0.61 1.49
N PHE A 76 11.64 -0.55 1.73
CA PHE A 76 11.47 -1.14 3.06
C PHE A 76 12.74 -1.91 3.48
N SER A 77 13.78 -1.15 3.84
CA SER A 77 14.99 -1.73 4.45
C SER A 77 14.65 -2.46 5.76
N SER A 78 15.55 -3.32 6.24
CA SER A 78 15.36 -4.00 7.54
C SER A 78 15.07 -3.00 8.66
N ALA A 79 15.75 -1.87 8.68
CA ALA A 79 15.51 -0.80 9.66
C ALA A 79 14.09 -0.21 9.59
N VAL A 80 13.47 -0.14 8.39
CA VAL A 80 12.07 0.31 8.23
C VAL A 80 11.10 -0.80 8.61
N ARG A 81 11.42 -2.05 8.28
CA ARG A 81 10.57 -3.23 8.51
C ARG A 81 10.40 -3.56 10.00
N TYR A 82 11.46 -3.35 10.78
CA TYR A 82 11.52 -3.73 12.19
C TYR A 82 11.39 -2.54 13.15
N ARG A 83 10.86 -1.40 12.70
CA ARG A 83 10.63 -0.27 13.59
C ARG A 83 9.61 -0.63 14.67
N THR A 84 9.90 -0.28 15.92
CA THR A 84 8.96 -0.37 17.04
C THR A 84 8.13 0.91 17.22
N THR A 85 8.62 2.03 16.68
CA THR A 85 7.94 3.33 16.64
C THR A 85 7.81 3.80 15.19
N ASN A 86 6.91 4.74 14.91
CA ASN A 86 6.76 5.31 13.55
C ASN A 86 6.60 4.23 12.46
N ILE A 87 5.72 3.26 12.75
CA ILE A 87 5.47 2.07 11.92
C ILE A 87 4.78 2.49 10.62
N VAL A 88 5.32 2.04 9.48
CA VAL A 88 4.77 2.27 8.12
C VAL A 88 4.51 0.95 7.37
N THR A 89 4.73 -0.18 8.05
CA THR A 89 4.64 -1.49 7.40
C THR A 89 3.20 -1.92 7.10
N HIS A 90 2.19 -1.34 7.76
CA HIS A 90 0.82 -1.72 7.44
C HIS A 90 0.44 -1.15 6.08
N PHE A 91 0.68 0.14 5.84
CA PHE A 91 0.58 0.74 4.51
C PHE A 91 1.16 -0.16 3.40
N ALA A 92 2.39 -0.65 3.60
CA ALA A 92 3.11 -1.47 2.63
C ALA A 92 2.39 -2.78 2.27
N LYS A 93 1.86 -3.47 3.29
CA LYS A 93 1.14 -4.74 3.12
C LYS A 93 -0.14 -4.56 2.29
N TRP A 94 -0.79 -3.41 2.40
CA TRP A 94 -2.06 -3.13 1.74
C TRP A 94 -1.91 -2.56 0.34
N GLN A 95 -0.80 -1.89 0.07
CA GLN A 95 -0.39 -1.51 -1.27
C GLN A 95 -0.14 -2.75 -2.18
N HIS A 96 0.34 -3.85 -1.61
CA HIS A 96 0.71 -5.05 -2.37
C HIS A 96 -0.46 -6.04 -2.59
N ARG A 97 -1.52 -5.98 -1.78
CA ARG A 97 -2.57 -7.03 -1.68
C ARG A 97 -3.63 -7.08 -2.80
N GLY A 98 -3.47 -6.31 -3.87
CA GLY A 98 -4.28 -6.46 -5.11
C GLY A 98 -3.68 -7.43 -6.13
N GLN A 99 -2.45 -7.90 -5.89
CA GLN A 99 -1.68 -8.71 -6.83
C GLN A 99 -1.38 -10.06 -6.15
N LEU A 100 -2.09 -11.10 -6.56
CA LEU A 100 -1.62 -12.47 -6.34
C LEU A 100 -0.34 -12.62 -7.17
N LEU A 101 0.82 -12.29 -6.58
CA LEU A 101 2.17 -12.83 -6.78
C LEU A 101 3.24 -11.79 -6.38
N LEU A 102 4.03 -12.18 -5.37
CA LEU A 102 5.42 -11.82 -5.07
C LEU A 102 5.72 -10.37 -4.63
N TYR A 103 5.86 -10.16 -3.32
CA TYR A 103 6.93 -9.36 -2.67
C TYR A 103 6.97 -9.68 -1.16
N ALA A 104 6.88 -10.97 -0.83
CA ALA A 104 7.32 -11.50 0.46
C ALA A 104 8.55 -12.39 0.20
N GLY A 105 9.69 -11.73 -0.10
CA GLY A 105 10.97 -12.37 -0.35
C GLY A 105 11.53 -11.99 -1.72
N TYR A 106 12.80 -11.55 -1.73
CA TYR A 106 13.63 -11.20 -2.90
C TYR A 106 13.33 -9.79 -3.47
N TYR A 107 14.29 -8.97 -3.91
CA TYR A 107 15.31 -9.27 -4.92
C TYR A 107 16.66 -8.56 -4.65
N LEU A 108 17.38 -8.99 -3.61
CA LEU A 108 18.83 -9.14 -3.75
C LEU A 108 19.02 -10.48 -4.48
N HIS A 109 19.85 -10.46 -5.52
CA HIS A 109 20.16 -11.54 -6.46
C HIS A 109 19.15 -11.80 -7.60
N ARG A 110 19.57 -11.36 -8.81
CA ARG A 110 19.32 -11.89 -10.16
C ARG A 110 18.18 -12.90 -10.30
N LEU A 111 17.25 -12.67 -11.24
CA LEU A 111 16.97 -13.60 -12.34
C LEU A 111 16.36 -12.84 -13.54
N PRO A 112 16.63 -13.29 -14.78
CA PRO A 112 16.64 -12.48 -15.98
C PRO A 112 15.25 -12.27 -16.59
N CYS A 113 15.17 -11.25 -17.45
CA CYS A 113 14.11 -11.09 -18.44
C CYS A 113 13.85 -12.42 -19.15
N ARG A 114 12.62 -12.92 -19.09
CA ARG A 114 12.13 -13.88 -20.06
C ARG A 114 10.80 -13.37 -20.60
N HIS A 115 10.82 -13.11 -21.90
CA HIS A 115 9.71 -12.75 -22.76
C HIS A 115 8.55 -13.77 -22.69
N ASN A 116 7.43 -13.34 -23.28
CA ASN A 116 6.17 -14.03 -23.61
C ASN A 116 5.06 -13.63 -22.62
N LEU A 117 4.04 -12.86 -23.01
CA LEU A 117 3.40 -12.61 -24.31
C LEU A 117 3.27 -11.10 -24.61
#